data_AF-A0A7R9LMS2-F1
#
_entry.id   AF-A0A7R9LMS2-F1
#
_cell.length_a   1.000
_cell.length_b   1.000
_cell.length_c   1.000
_cell.angle_alpha   90.00
_cell.angle_beta   90.00
_cell.angle_gamma   90.00
#
_symmetry.space_group_name_H-M   'P 1'
#
loop_
_entity.id
_entity.type
_entity.pdbx_description
1 polymer ?
#
loop_
_entity_poly.entity_id
_entity_poly.type
_entity_poly.pdbx_seq_one_letter_code
_entity_poly.pdbx_strand_id
1 'polypeptide(L)'
;SGTLSDGSKFDSSRDRGKPFKFKIGRGEVIKGWDVGVAQMSVGQRARLICSPDFAYGSKGHPGVIPANATLTFDVELIKLE
;
A
#
# COMPACT_ATOMS: atom_id res chain seq x y z
N SER A 1 6.54 3.71 0.30
CA SER A 1 6.77 3.31 -1.11
C SER A 1 6.21 1.92 -1.31
N GLY A 2 5.78 1.58 -2.53
CA GLY A 2 5.30 0.25 -2.91
C GLY A 2 6.24 -0.42 -3.90
N THR A 3 6.59 -1.68 -3.65
CA THR A 3 7.45 -2.51 -4.50
C THR A 3 6.83 -3.88 -4.79
N LEU A 4 7.14 -4.42 -5.97
CA LEU A 4 6.88 -5.81 -6.33
C LEU A 4 7.87 -6.75 -5.60
N SER A 5 7.64 -8.06 -5.71
CA SER A 5 8.47 -9.09 -5.07
C SER A 5 9.92 -9.14 -5.57
N ASP A 6 10.15 -8.66 -6.79
CA ASP A 6 11.48 -8.52 -7.41
C ASP A 6 12.20 -7.22 -6.96
N GLY A 7 11.58 -6.41 -6.10
CA GLY A 7 12.11 -5.12 -5.63
C GLY A 7 11.77 -3.94 -6.54
N SER A 8 11.12 -4.17 -7.69
CA SER A 8 10.71 -3.11 -8.61
C SER A 8 9.73 -2.17 -7.95
N LYS A 9 10.10 -0.89 -7.83
CA LYS A 9 9.25 0.16 -7.25
C LYS A 9 8.19 0.60 -8.25
N PHE A 10 6.92 0.52 -7.86
CA PHE A 10 5.79 0.95 -8.69
C PHE A 10 5.13 2.23 -8.19
N ASP A 11 5.26 2.56 -6.90
CA ASP A 11 4.66 3.79 -6.34
C ASP A 11 5.48 4.37 -5.16
N SER A 12 5.45 5.69 -5.00
CA SER A 12 6.05 6.40 -3.87
C SER A 12 5.44 7.78 -3.64
N SER A 13 4.79 7.96 -2.49
CA SER A 13 4.35 9.28 -2.00
C SER A 13 5.53 10.18 -1.64
N ARG A 14 6.66 9.61 -1.21
CA ARG A 14 7.88 10.37 -0.91
C ARG A 14 8.47 11.02 -2.16
N ASP A 15 8.44 10.31 -3.29
CA ASP A 15 8.93 10.83 -4.58
C ASP A 15 8.04 11.99 -5.07
N ARG A 16 6.75 11.97 -4.71
CA ARG A 16 5.81 13.07 -4.97
C ARG A 16 5.94 14.25 -4.00
N GLY A 17 6.76 14.12 -2.95
CA GLY A 17 6.95 15.17 -1.93
C GLY A 17 5.72 15.50 -1.09
N LYS A 18 4.65 14.68 -1.14
CA LYS A 18 3.42 14.92 -0.38
C LYS A 18 2.86 13.65 0.26
N PRO A 19 2.37 13.72 1.52
CA PRO A 19 1.67 12.60 2.15
C PRO A 19 0.46 12.17 1.33
N PHE A 20 0.19 10.86 1.33
CA PHE A 20 -1.03 10.31 0.77
C PHE A 20 -2.12 10.29 1.84
N LYS A 21 -3.33 10.71 1.48
CA LYS A 21 -4.50 10.77 2.37
C LYS A 21 -5.60 9.87 1.82
N PHE A 22 -6.23 9.12 2.70
CA PHE A 22 -7.38 8.26 2.37
C PHE A 22 -8.22 8.03 3.63
N LYS A 23 -9.47 7.61 3.46
CA LYS A 23 -10.36 7.21 4.56
C LYS A 23 -10.33 5.71 4.77
N ILE A 24 -9.97 5.28 5.97
CA ILE A 24 -9.95 3.86 6.35
C ILE A 24 -11.36 3.27 6.30
N GLY A 25 -11.48 2.06 5.75
CA GLY A 25 -12.71 1.27 5.75
C GLY A 25 -13.74 1.74 4.73
N ARG A 26 -13.35 2.62 3.80
CA ARG A 26 -14.19 3.08 2.68
C ARG A 26 -13.88 2.36 1.37
N GLY A 27 -12.87 1.50 1.33
CA GLY A 27 -12.43 0.86 0.08
C GLY A 27 -11.84 1.85 -0.92
N GLU A 28 -11.34 3.00 -0.45
CA GLU A 28 -10.62 3.98 -1.29
C GLU A 28 -9.23 3.47 -1.69
N VAL A 29 -8.72 2.47 -0.98
CA VAL A 29 -7.42 1.82 -1.17
C VAL A 29 -7.59 0.30 -1.21
N ILE A 30 -6.51 -0.42 -1.53
CA ILE A 30 -6.51 -1.89 -1.45
C ILE A 30 -6.80 -2.37 -0.02
N LYS A 31 -7.44 -3.54 0.11
CA LYS A 31 -7.83 -4.13 1.41
C LYS A 31 -6.67 -4.22 2.40
N GLY A 32 -5.47 -4.54 1.92
CA GLY A 32 -4.28 -4.63 2.76
C GLY A 32 -3.90 -3.31 3.42
N TRP A 33 -4.19 -2.16 2.79
CA TRP A 33 -4.02 -0.86 3.41
C TRP A 33 -5.11 -0.55 4.43
N ASP A 34 -6.38 -0.81 4.08
CA ASP A 34 -7.51 -0.61 5.00
C ASP A 34 -7.33 -1.40 6.31
N VAL A 35 -6.83 -2.65 6.23
CA VAL A 35 -6.58 -3.49 7.41
C VAL A 35 -5.24 -3.18 8.07
N GLY A 36 -4.17 -3.02 7.29
CA GLY A 36 -2.81 -2.88 7.81
C GLY A 36 -2.55 -1.53 8.47
N VAL A 37 -3.01 -0.43 7.85
CA VAL A 37 -2.82 0.92 8.42
C VAL A 37 -3.70 1.14 9.64
N ALA A 38 -4.88 0.51 9.71
CA ALA A 38 -5.74 0.55 10.90
C ALA A 38 -5.09 -0.05 12.15
N GLN A 39 -4.06 -0.89 12.00
CA GLN A 39 -3.31 -1.47 13.12
C GLN A 39 -2.07 -0.65 13.51
N MET A 40 -1.79 0.45 12.79
CA MET A 40 -0.62 1.28 13.04
C MET A 40 -0.91 2.38 14.05
N SER A 41 0.12 2.75 14.81
CA SER A 41 0.13 3.96 15.66
C SER A 41 0.65 5.17 14.89
N VAL A 42 0.17 6.37 15.23
CA VAL A 42 0.72 7.63 14.69
C VAL A 42 2.22 7.71 14.99
N GLY A 43 3.02 8.05 13.98
CA GLY A 43 4.49 8.06 14.00
C GLY A 43 5.14 6.71 13.67
N GLN A 44 4.37 5.60 13.61
CA GLN A 44 4.92 4.29 13.29
C GLN A 44 5.29 4.20 11.81
N ARG A 45 6.47 3.61 11.55
CA ARG A 45 6.86 3.12 10.22
C ARG A 45 6.82 1.60 10.22
N ALA A 46 6.13 1.01 9.26
CA ALA A 46 5.95 -0.44 9.14
C ALA A 46 6.06 -0.90 7.69
N ARG A 47 6.42 -2.18 7.52
CA ARG A 47 6.36 -2.86 6.23
C ARG A 47 5.10 -3.71 6.16
N LEU A 48 4.21 -3.38 5.24
CA LEU A 48 3.02 -4.17 4.96
C LEU A 48 3.31 -5.09 3.76
N ILE A 49 3.19 -6.40 3.95
CA ILE A 49 3.30 -7.39 2.87
C ILE A 49 1.89 -7.88 2.56
N CYS A 50 1.38 -7.51 1.39
CA CYS A 50 0.01 -7.80 0.99
C CYS A 50 0.01 -8.94 -0.02
N SER A 51 -0.63 -10.05 0.32
CA SER A 51 -0.96 -11.11 -0.63
C SER A 51 -1.91 -10.58 -1.72
N PRO A 52 -1.99 -11.25 -2.88
CA PRO A 52 -2.74 -10.72 -4.02
C PRO A 52 -4.22 -10.45 -3.72
N ASP A 53 -4.88 -11.28 -2.91
CA ASP A 53 -6.27 -11.13 -2.49
C ASP A 53 -6.54 -9.90 -1.59
N PHE A 54 -5.49 -9.38 -0.94
CA PHE A 54 -5.50 -8.11 -0.22
C PHE A 54 -4.96 -6.93 -1.05
N ALA A 55 -4.56 -7.18 -2.30
CA ALA A 55 -4.03 -6.20 -3.25
C ALA A 55 -4.89 -6.14 -4.53
N TYR A 56 -4.30 -6.42 -5.70
CA TYR A 56 -4.96 -6.31 -7.01
C TYR A 56 -5.46 -7.65 -7.59
N GLY A 57 -5.32 -8.73 -6.82
CA GLY A 57 -5.82 -10.06 -7.16
C GLY A 57 -5.29 -10.62 -8.48
N SER A 58 -6.07 -11.51 -9.09
CA SER A 58 -5.74 -12.15 -10.36
C SER A 58 -5.76 -11.23 -11.57
N LYS A 59 -6.34 -10.03 -11.44
CA LYS A 59 -6.38 -9.04 -12.51
C LYS A 59 -5.11 -8.18 -12.56
N GLY A 60 -4.50 -7.91 -11.40
CA GLY A 60 -3.43 -6.93 -11.32
C GLY A 60 -3.92 -5.51 -11.62
N HIS A 61 -2.99 -4.63 -11.99
CA HIS A 61 -3.25 -3.27 -12.46
C HIS A 61 -2.54 -3.08 -13.80
N PRO A 62 -3.27 -2.88 -14.92
CA PRO A 62 -2.68 -2.82 -16.25
C PRO A 62 -1.46 -1.90 -16.34
N GLY A 63 -0.35 -2.42 -16.88
CA GLY A 63 0.89 -1.67 -17.10
C GLY A 63 1.74 -1.40 -15.86
N VAL A 64 1.30 -1.79 -14.65
CA VAL A 64 2.02 -1.48 -13.40
C VAL A 64 2.15 -2.69 -12.47
N ILE A 65 1.04 -3.38 -12.19
CA ILE A 65 1.00 -4.50 -11.24
C ILE A 65 0.61 -5.78 -11.98
N PRO A 66 1.48 -6.81 -12.01
CA PRO A 66 1.13 -8.10 -12.60
C PRO A 66 -0.05 -8.79 -11.91
N ALA A 67 -0.67 -9.73 -12.61
CA ALA A 67 -1.65 -10.64 -12.04
C ALA A 67 -1.05 -11.46 -10.88
N ASN A 68 -1.82 -11.65 -9.80
CA ASN A 68 -1.42 -12.42 -8.62
C ASN A 68 -0.12 -11.93 -7.95
N ALA A 69 0.21 -10.65 -8.08
CA ALA A 69 1.42 -10.09 -7.48
C ALA A 69 1.24 -9.85 -5.96
N THR A 70 2.21 -10.33 -5.18
CA THR A 70 2.39 -9.91 -3.78
C THR A 70 3.08 -8.55 -3.76
N LEU A 71 2.55 -7.63 -2.98
CA LEU A 71 3.06 -6.26 -2.88
C LEU A 71 3.68 -6.00 -1.52
N THR A 72 4.79 -5.28 -1.50
CA THR A 72 5.42 -4.81 -0.26
C THR A 72 5.32 -3.30 -0.20
N PHE A 73 4.80 -2.78 0.92
CA PHE A 73 4.70 -1.35 1.18
C PHE A 73 5.52 -0.96 2.40
N ASP A 74 6.35 0.08 2.26
CA ASP A 74 6.96 0.80 3.37
C ASP A 74 6.08 2.03 3.69
N VAL A 75 5.37 1.97 4.81
CA VAL A 75 4.34 2.93 5.21
C VAL A 75 4.77 3.61 6.50
N GLU A 76 4.56 4.92 6.58
CA GLU A 76 4.70 5.72 7.79
C GLU A 76 3.38 6.44 8.05
N LEU A 77 2.78 6.22 9.22
CA LEU A 77 1.53 6.88 9.60
C LEU A 77 1.84 8.24 10.22
N ILE A 78 1.71 9.31 9.43
CA ILE A 78 2.11 10.65 9.86
C ILE A 78 1.08 11.28 10.82
N LYS A 79 -0.22 11.15 10.51
CA LYS A 79 -1.30 11.82 11.24
C LYS A 79 -2.65 11.13 11.00
N LEU A 80 -3.56 11.25 11.98
CA LEU A 80 -5.00 11.00 11.83
C LEU A 80 -5.76 12.34 11.91
N GLU A 81 -6.78 12.52 11.07
CA GLU A 81 -7.61 13.73 11.01
C GLU A 81 -9.10 13.40 10.84
#